data_AF-A0A521Q1E3-F1
#
_entry.id   AF-A0A521Q1E3-F1
#
_cell.length_a   1.000
_cell.length_b   1.000
_cell.length_c   1.000
_cell.angle_alpha   90.00
_cell.angle_beta   90.00
_cell.angle_gamma   90.00
#
_symmetry.space_group_name_H-M   'P 1'
#
loop_
_entity.id
_entity.type
_entity.pdbx_description
1 polymer ?
#
loop_
_entity_poly.entity_id
_entity_poly.type
_entity_poly.pdbx_seq_one_letter_code
_entity_poly.pdbx_strand_id
1 'polypeptide(L)' 'MNAIAPALIQKLQQLPQQRLAEVEDFVEFLAARESRSIAGAALGESFAKLDKLNQPVLSDAEIDAEIQTARKERIAQRG' A
#
# COMPACT_ATOMS: atom_id res chain seq x y z
N MET A 1 23.90 2.33 17.54
CA MET A 1 22.62 2.83 18.09
C MET A 1 22.53 4.31 17.79
N ASN A 2 21.43 4.77 17.19
CA ASN A 2 21.31 6.13 16.68
C ASN A 2 21.25 7.13 17.86
N ALA A 3 22.25 8.01 17.99
CA ALA A 3 22.38 8.97 19.10
C ALA A 3 21.22 10.00 19.18
N ILE A 4 20.38 10.04 18.14
CA ILE A 4 19.21 10.93 18.05
C ILE A 4 18.10 10.51 19.02
N ALA A 5 17.89 9.20 19.23
CA ALA A 5 16.75 8.72 20.03
C ALA A 5 16.82 9.14 21.51
N PRO A 6 17.96 9.01 22.22
CA PRO A 6 18.07 9.48 23.60
C PRO A 6 17.90 11.00 23.75
N ALA A 7 18.47 11.78 22.82
CA ALA A 7 18.37 13.23 22.84
C ALA A 7 16.93 13.72 22.55
N LEU A 8 16.19 13.02 21.69
CA LEU A 8 14.79 13.33 21.41
C LEU A 8 13.92 13.06 22.64
N ILE A 9 14.11 11.92 23.32
CA ILE A 9 13.37 11.58 24.54
C ILE A 9 13.56 12.64 25.62
N GLN A 10 14.80 13.10 25.85
CA GLN A 10 15.06 14.18 26.80
C GLN A 10 14.31 15.47 26.47
N LYS A 11 14.24 15.84 25.18
CA LYS A 11 13.49 17.03 24.73
C LYS A 11 11.99 16.88 24.94
N LEU A 12 11.43 15.71 24.65
CA LEU A 12 10.01 15.41 24.86
C LEU A 12 9.63 15.53 26.34
N GLN A 13 10.47 15.01 27.26
CA GLN A 13 10.23 15.09 28.70
C GLN A 13 10.15 16.52 29.26
N GLN A 14 10.72 17.50 28.55
CA GLN A 14 10.71 18.91 28.94
C GLN A 14 9.51 19.68 28.37
N LEU A 15 8.72 19.08 27.48
CA LEU A 15 7.58 19.74 26.84
C LEU A 15 6.35 19.75 27.76
N PRO A 16 5.56 20.84 27.73
CA PRO A 16 4.22 20.84 28.30
C PRO A 16 3.34 19.76 27.66
N GLN A 17 2.37 19.21 28.41
CA GLN A 17 1.47 18.15 27.91
C GLN A 17 0.79 18.49 26.59
N GLN A 18 0.35 19.73 26.40
CA GLN A 18 -0.26 20.15 25.14
C GLN A 18 0.69 20.02 23.95
N ARG A 19 1.98 20.39 24.14
CA ARG A 19 2.99 20.27 23.09
C ARG A 19 3.40 18.81 22.85
N LEU A 20 3.29 17.95 23.86
CA LEU A 20 3.49 16.51 23.68
C LEU A 20 2.44 15.88 22.77
N ALA A 21 1.16 16.23 22.96
CA ALA A 21 0.08 15.75 22.09
C ALA A 21 0.28 16.20 20.63
N GLU A 22 0.68 17.46 20.41
CA GLU A 22 1.01 17.95 19.07
C GLU A 22 2.15 17.15 18.40
N VAL A 23 3.15 16.72 19.19
CA VAL A 23 4.26 15.91 18.67
C VAL A 23 3.83 14.47 18.39
N GLU A 24 2.96 13.90 19.23
CA GLU A 24 2.36 12.58 18.98
C GLU A 24 1.59 12.57 17.65
N ASP A 25 0.68 13.54 17.45
CA ASP A 25 -0.07 13.72 16.21
C ASP A 25 0.86 13.86 14.99
N PHE A 26 1.95 14.63 15.14
CA PHE A 26 2.92 14.82 14.07
C PHE A 26 3.68 13.54 13.71
N VAL A 27 4.07 12.74 14.72
CA VAL A 27 4.76 11.47 14.49
C VAL A 27 3.82 10.46 13.82
N GLU A 28 2.55 10.40 14.23
CA GLU A 28 1.54 9.57 13.58
C GLU A 28 1.33 9.99 12.11
N PHE A 29 1.22 11.31 11.87
CA PHE A 29 1.14 11.85 10.53
C PHE A 29 2.33 11.43 9.64
N LEU A 30 3.56 11.51 10.17
CA LEU A 30 4.75 11.09 9.44
C LEU A 30 4.73 9.61 9.11
N ALA A 31 4.35 8.76 10.07
CA ALA A 31 4.25 7.32 9.85
C ALA A 31 3.21 6.99 8.76
N ALA A 32 2.03 7.61 8.83
CA ALA A 32 0.98 7.43 7.83
C ALA A 32 1.41 7.95 6.44
N ARG A 33 2.15 9.06 6.38
CA ARG A 33 2.70 9.61 5.14
C ARG A 33 3.72 8.66 4.51
N GLU A 34 4.65 8.13 5.30
CA GLU A 34 5.67 7.20 4.81
C GLU A 34 5.04 5.91 4.30
N SER A 35 4.08 5.36 5.04
CA SER A 35 3.32 4.18 4.61
C SER A 35 2.64 4.38 3.25
N ARG A 36 1.99 5.53 3.03
CA ARG A 36 1.40 5.88 1.72
C ARG A 36 2.45 6.01 0.62
N SER A 37 3.60 6.61 0.93
CA SER A 37 4.71 6.76 -0.02
C SER A 37 5.23 5.40 -0.50
N ILE A 38 5.49 4.49 0.43
CA ILE A 38 5.94 3.12 0.14
C ILE A 38 4.90 2.37 -0.69
N ALA A 39 3.62 2.43 -0.28
CA ALA A 39 2.53 1.81 -1.03
C ALA A 39 2.42 2.36 -2.46
N GLY A 40 2.55 3.68 -2.63
CA GLY A 40 2.57 4.34 -3.94
C GLY A 40 3.74 3.88 -4.81
N ALA A 41 4.94 3.77 -4.24
CA ALA A 41 6.11 3.26 -4.96
C ALA A 41 5.93 1.81 -5.41
N ALA A 42 5.43 0.93 -4.53
CA ALA A 42 5.16 -0.47 -4.85
C ALA A 42 4.09 -0.62 -5.95
N LEU A 43 3.04 0.21 -5.90
CA LEU A 43 2.01 0.26 -6.93
C LEU A 43 2.58 0.74 -8.28
N GLY A 44 3.39 1.80 -8.28
CA GLY A 44 4.08 2.29 -9.47
C GLY A 44 4.98 1.24 -10.11
N GLU A 45 5.75 0.50 -9.29
CA GLU A 45 6.56 -0.62 -9.78
C GLU A 45 5.70 -1.72 -10.41
N SER A 46 4.54 -2.01 -9.81
CA SER A 46 3.60 -3.01 -10.33
C SER A 46 3.02 -2.60 -11.68
N PHE A 47 2.62 -1.33 -11.84
CA PHE A 47 2.17 -0.81 -13.13
C PHE A 47 3.28 -0.84 -14.18
N ALA A 48 4.51 -0.46 -13.82
CA ALA A 48 5.64 -0.54 -14.74
C ALA A 48 5.93 -1.99 -15.18
N LYS A 49 5.68 -2.99 -14.34
CA LYS A 49 5.76 -4.41 -14.72
C LYS A 49 4.66 -4.81 -15.69
N LEU A 50 3.42 -4.36 -15.46
CA LEU A 50 2.29 -4.61 -16.36
C LEU A 50 2.53 -3.99 -17.74
N ASP A 51 2.97 -2.73 -17.80
CA ASP A 51 3.27 -2.04 -19.06
C ASP A 51 4.36 -2.77 -19.86
N LYS A 52 5.38 -3.30 -19.19
CA LYS A 52 6.45 -4.09 -19.83
C LYS A 52 5.98 -5.39 -20.45
N LEU A 53 4.88 -5.99 -19.96
CA LEU A 53 4.32 -7.18 -20.59
C LEU A 53 3.81 -6.86 -22.00
N ASN A 54 3.46 -5.59 -22.27
CA ASN A 54 3.02 -5.08 -23.56
C ASN A 54 1.99 -6.02 -24.21
N GLN A 55 1.10 -6.58 -23.39
CA GLN A 55 0.10 -7.52 -23.87
C GLN A 55 -1.02 -6.75 -24.56
N PRO A 56 -1.54 -7.28 -25.67
CA PRO A 56 -2.70 -6.69 -26.30
C PRO A 56 -3.88 -6.73 -25.33
N VAL A 57 -4.72 -5.69 -25.41
CA VAL A 57 -6.00 -5.69 -24.69
C VAL A 57 -6.82 -6.86 -25.22
N LEU A 58 -7.27 -7.73 -24.32
CA LEU A 58 -8.20 -8.80 -24.66
C LEU A 58 -9.51 -8.19 -25.20
N SER A 59 -10.04 -8.78 -26.26
CA SER A 59 -11.36 -8.40 -26.76
C SER A 59 -12.45 -8.86 -25.79
N ASP A 60 -13.58 -8.17 -25.80
CA ASP A 60 -14.74 -8.54 -24.96
C ASP A 60 -15.19 -9.99 -25.19
N ALA A 61 -15.09 -10.47 -26.45
CA ALA A 61 -15.43 -11.85 -26.81
C ALA A 61 -14.48 -12.88 -26.17
N GLU A 62 -13.19 -12.58 -26.10
CA GLU A 62 -12.20 -13.45 -25.44
C GLU A 62 -12.44 -13.48 -23.92
N ILE A 63 -12.73 -12.32 -23.33
CA ILE A 63 -13.05 -12.21 -21.90
C ILE A 63 -14.32 -13.00 -21.57
N ASP A 64 -15.37 -12.85 -22.37
CA ASP A 64 -16.63 -13.57 -22.17
C ASP A 64 -16.46 -15.08 -22.30
N ALA A 65 -15.70 -15.55 -23.29
CA ALA A 65 -15.41 -16.97 -23.49
C ALA A 65 -14.69 -17.57 -22.27
N GLU A 66 -13.68 -16.87 -21.73
CA GLU A 66 -12.96 -17.26 -20.52
C GLU A 66 -13.90 -17.34 -19.31
N ILE A 67 -14.72 -16.30 -19.10
CA ILE A 67 -15.68 -16.26 -17.98
C ILE A 67 -16.69 -17.40 -18.06
N GLN A 68 -17.25 -17.68 -19.25
CA GLN A 68 -18.22 -18.76 -19.42
C GLN A 68 -17.58 -20.13 -19.15
N THR A 69 -16.33 -20.32 -19.57
CA THR A 69 -15.57 -21.55 -19.31
C THR A 69 -15.36 -21.75 -17.81
N ALA A 70 -14.83 -20.74 -17.12
CA ALA A 70 -14.61 -20.78 -15.68
C ALA A 70 -15.90 -21.02 -14.88
N ARG A 71 -17.03 -20.47 -15.33
CA ARG A 71 -18.36 -20.71 -14.71
C ARG A 71 -18.81 -22.16 -14.88
N LYS A 72 -18.67 -22.73 -16.08
CA LYS A 72 -19.03 -24.13 -16.34
C LYS A 72 -18.21 -25.10 -15.50
N GLU A 73 -16.90 -24.86 -15.39
CA GLU A 73 -16.01 -25.66 -14.54
C GLU A 73 -16.42 -25.60 -13.06
N ARG A 74 -16.75 -24.41 -12.57
CA ARG A 74 -17.23 -24.24 -11.19
C ARG A 74 -18.56 -24.95 -10.94
N ILE A 75 -19.45 -25.00 -11.92
CA ILE A 75 -20.72 -25.74 -11.84
C ILE A 75 -20.44 -27.24 -11.83
N ALA A 76 -19.57 -27.73 -12.71
CA ALA A 76 -19.20 -29.15 -12.80
C ALA A 76 -18.46 -29.66 -11.56
N GLN A 77 -17.74 -28.79 -10.82
CA GLN A 77 -17.11 -29.13 -9.54
C GLN A 77 -18.09 -29.15 -8.35
N ARG A 78 -19.29 -28.58 -8.50
CA ARG A 78 -20.30 -28.47 -7.44
C ARG A 78 -21.43 -29.49 -7.55
N GLY A 79 -21.57 -30.16 -8.70
CA GLY A 79 -22.52 -31.25 -8.93
C GLY A 79 -21.83 -32.60 -8.89
#